data_AF-A0A2A4MZ43-F1
#
_entry.id   AF-A0A2A4MZ43-F1
#
_cell.length_a   1.000
_cell.length_b   1.000
_cell.length_c   1.000
_cell.angle_alpha   90.00
_cell.angle_beta   90.00
_cell.angle_gamma   90.00
#
_symmetry.space_group_name_H-M   'P 1'
#
loop_
_entity.id
_entity.type
_entity.pdbx_description
1 polymer ?
#
loop_
_entity_poly.entity_id
_entity_poly.type
_entity_poly.pdbx_seq_one_letter_code
_entity_poly.pdbx_strand_id
1 'polypeptide(L)'
;MKNLPLKSQAFQYVENSFREWLDILGYAESTVYSLPNQIRELFHYCEQEGITQVTQIDVPKIKQYYNQLKTRGNLRRGGGLSNSYLNKHLQALYKFAEYLRQS
;
A
#
# COMPACT_ATOMS: atom_id res chain seq x y z
N MET A 1 -4.37 -8.12 4.71
CA MET A 1 -4.20 -7.24 3.54
C MET A 1 -4.30 -7.96 2.22
N LYS A 2 -3.60 -9.08 1.99
CA LYS A 2 -3.65 -9.83 0.72
C LYS A 2 -5.05 -10.16 0.17
N ASN A 3 -6.05 -10.30 1.04
CA ASN A 3 -7.43 -10.63 0.67
C ASN A 3 -8.35 -9.40 0.58
N LEU A 4 -7.81 -8.18 0.59
CA LEU A 4 -8.63 -6.98 0.43
C LEU A 4 -9.05 -6.88 -1.05
N PRO A 5 -10.37 -6.89 -1.35
CA PRO A 5 -10.84 -6.77 -2.71
C PRO A 5 -10.60 -5.34 -3.20
N LEU A 6 -9.90 -5.19 -4.32
CA LEU A 6 -9.81 -3.92 -5.03
C LEU A 6 -10.81 -3.95 -6.17
N LYS A 7 -11.71 -2.97 -6.23
CA LYS A 7 -12.70 -2.87 -7.31
C LYS A 7 -12.19 -2.08 -8.51
N SER A 8 -11.32 -1.11 -8.26
CA SER A 8 -10.73 -0.27 -9.29
C SER A 8 -9.70 -1.04 -10.10
N GLN A 9 -9.94 -1.11 -11.41
CA GLN A 9 -8.99 -1.65 -12.37
C GLN A 9 -7.69 -0.83 -12.40
N ALA A 10 -7.77 0.49 -12.19
CA ALA A 10 -6.59 1.35 -12.15
C ALA A 10 -5.68 0.99 -10.97
N PHE A 11 -6.25 0.71 -9.79
CA PHE A 11 -5.46 0.28 -8.64
C PHE A 11 -4.87 -1.11 -8.81
N GLN A 12 -5.63 -2.07 -9.37
CA GLN A 12 -5.09 -3.40 -9.66
C GLN A 12 -3.92 -3.32 -10.67
N TYR A 13 -4.06 -2.52 -11.71
CA TYR A 13 -3.01 -2.31 -12.71
C TYR A 13 -1.75 -1.71 -12.08
N VAL A 14 -1.90 -0.64 -11.29
CA VAL A 14 -0.79 0.05 -10.62
C VAL A 14 -0.11 -0.85 -9.58
N GLU A 15 -0.86 -1.67 -8.84
CA GLU A 15 -0.31 -2.63 -7.89
C GLU A 15 0.56 -3.69 -8.60
N ASN A 16 0.08 -4.23 -9.72
CA ASN A 16 0.82 -5.21 -10.50
C ASN A 16 2.07 -4.59 -11.14
N SER A 17 1.95 -3.40 -11.72
CA SER A 17 3.07 -2.68 -12.32
C SER A 17 4.14 -2.32 -11.27
N PHE A 18 3.73 -1.95 -10.05
CA PHE A 18 4.65 -1.73 -8.93
C PHE A 18 5.38 -3.01 -8.53
N ARG A 19 4.69 -4.16 -8.53
CA ARG A 19 5.30 -5.47 -8.26
C ARG A 19 6.36 -5.81 -9.31
N GLU A 20 6.04 -5.65 -10.59
CA GLU A 20 6.98 -5.88 -11.70
C GLU A 20 8.19 -4.95 -11.62
N TRP A 21 7.97 -3.67 -11.31
CA TRP A 21 9.05 -2.71 -11.11
C TRP A 21 10.02 -3.13 -9.98
N LEU A 22 9.50 -3.63 -8.86
CA LEU A 22 10.35 -4.17 -7.78
C LEU A 22 11.16 -5.39 -8.25
N ASP A 23 10.54 -6.27 -9.04
CA ASP A 23 11.18 -7.46 -9.59
C ASP A 23 12.32 -7.10 -10.57
N ILE A 24 12.07 -6.16 -11.48
CA ILE A 24 13.06 -5.64 -12.44
C ILE A 24 14.26 -5.01 -11.72
N LEU A 25 14.03 -4.31 -10.61
CA LEU A 25 15.10 -3.75 -9.78
C LEU A 25 15.89 -4.81 -8.99
N GLY A 26 15.51 -6.08 -9.05
CA GLY A 26 16.20 -7.19 -8.38
C GLY A 26 15.96 -7.24 -6.88
N TYR A 27 14.83 -6.72 -6.38
CA TYR A 27 14.46 -6.89 -4.98
C TYR A 27 14.16 -8.36 -4.68
N ALA A 28 14.48 -8.80 -3.45
CA ALA A 28 14.17 -10.16 -3.01
C ALA A 28 12.67 -10.47 -3.15
N GLU A 29 12.33 -11.73 -3.50
CA GLU A 29 10.95 -12.19 -3.71
C GLU A 29 10.02 -11.86 -2.54
N SER A 30 10.54 -11.94 -1.31
CA SER A 30 9.78 -11.58 -0.10
C SER A 30 9.37 -10.11 -0.06
N THR A 31 10.18 -9.23 -0.65
CA THR A 31 9.90 -7.79 -0.77
C THR A 31 8.94 -7.52 -1.92
N VAL A 32 9.17 -8.15 -3.08
CA VAL A 32 8.26 -8.12 -4.25
C VAL A 32 6.87 -8.62 -3.86
N TYR A 33 6.77 -9.61 -2.97
CA TYR A 33 5.50 -10.07 -2.43
C TYR A 33 4.93 -9.13 -1.35
N SER A 34 5.73 -8.68 -0.39
CA SER A 34 5.21 -7.99 0.80
C SER A 34 4.85 -6.52 0.59
N LEU A 35 5.60 -5.77 -0.23
CA LEU A 35 5.38 -4.32 -0.40
C LEU A 35 4.09 -4.01 -1.18
N PRO A 36 3.79 -4.65 -2.33
CA PRO A 36 2.52 -4.41 -3.02
C PRO A 36 1.31 -4.73 -2.14
N ASN A 37 1.41 -5.78 -1.30
CA ASN A 37 0.39 -6.12 -0.32
C ASN A 37 0.15 -5.01 0.73
N GLN A 38 1.17 -4.23 1.09
CA GLN A 38 1.00 -3.05 1.95
C GLN A 38 0.24 -1.94 1.20
N ILE A 39 0.62 -1.68 -0.05
CA ILE A 39 -0.01 -0.68 -0.91
C ILE A 39 -1.47 -1.02 -1.21
N ARG A 40 -1.80 -2.32 -1.32
CA ARG A 40 -3.19 -2.78 -1.44
C ARG A 40 -4.10 -2.26 -0.33
N GLU A 41 -3.59 -2.15 0.90
CA GLU A 41 -4.36 -1.63 2.03
C GLU A 41 -4.59 -0.12 1.93
N LEU A 42 -3.64 0.64 1.37
CA LEU A 42 -3.83 2.04 1.01
C LEU A 42 -4.91 2.18 -0.07
N PHE A 43 -4.82 1.40 -1.15
CA PHE A 43 -5.80 1.47 -2.24
C PHE A 43 -7.20 1.13 -1.78
N HIS A 44 -7.36 0.08 -0.97
CA HIS A 44 -8.66 -0.26 -0.38
C HIS A 44 -9.22 0.87 0.48
N TYR A 45 -8.37 1.55 1.27
CA TYR A 45 -8.79 2.73 2.04
C TYR A 45 -9.24 3.88 1.12
N CYS A 46 -8.49 4.15 0.06
CA CYS A 46 -8.84 5.17 -0.93
C CYS A 46 -10.17 4.84 -1.63
N GLU A 47 -10.41 3.58 -2.00
CA GLU A 47 -11.69 3.15 -2.59
C GLU A 47 -12.88 3.40 -1.66
N GLN A 48 -12.71 3.18 -0.36
CA GLN A 48 -13.74 3.47 0.63
C GLN A 48 -14.08 4.95 0.73
N GLU A 49 -13.14 5.83 0.41
CA GLU A 49 -13.33 7.27 0.33
C GLU A 49 -13.76 7.76 -1.08
N GLY A 50 -14.07 6.84 -1.99
CA GLY A 50 -14.54 7.13 -3.35
C GLY A 50 -13.43 7.44 -4.36
N ILE A 51 -12.16 7.32 -3.95
CA ILE A 51 -11.01 7.50 -4.82
C ILE A 51 -10.74 6.19 -5.57
N THR A 52 -10.67 6.27 -6.89
CA THR A 52 -10.49 5.08 -7.74
C THR A 52 -9.23 5.13 -8.59
N GLN A 53 -8.51 6.25 -8.61
CA GLN A 53 -7.32 6.43 -9.42
C GLN A 53 -6.14 6.91 -8.58
N VAL A 54 -4.92 6.47 -8.93
CA VAL A 54 -3.70 6.85 -8.20
C VAL A 54 -3.38 8.34 -8.32
N THR A 55 -3.76 8.96 -9.44
CA THR A 55 -3.60 10.40 -9.71
C THR A 55 -4.40 11.30 -8.76
N GLN A 56 -5.41 10.72 -8.09
CA GLN A 56 -6.23 11.41 -7.09
C GLN A 56 -5.68 11.24 -5.67
N ILE A 57 -4.62 10.45 -5.47
CA ILE A 57 -3.99 10.25 -4.17
C ILE A 57 -2.95 11.34 -3.96
N ASP A 58 -3.20 12.20 -2.97
CA ASP A 58 -2.27 13.25 -2.56
C ASP A 58 -1.54 12.91 -1.24
N VAL A 59 -0.52 13.73 -0.92
CA VAL A 59 0.25 13.56 0.32
C VAL A 59 -0.63 13.66 1.58
N PRO A 60 -1.57 14.63 1.69
CA PRO A 60 -2.54 14.66 2.78
C PRO A 60 -3.30 13.34 2.97
N LYS A 61 -3.78 12.72 1.90
CA LYS A 61 -4.52 11.45 1.93
C LYS A 61 -3.67 10.31 2.47
N ILE A 62 -2.42 10.21 2.02
CA ILE A 62 -1.47 9.20 2.52
C ILE A 62 -1.21 9.40 4.03
N LYS A 63 -1.08 10.65 4.48
CA LYS A 63 -0.90 10.96 5.92
C LYS A 63 -2.15 10.60 6.73
N GLN A 64 -3.34 10.92 6.24
CA GLN A 64 -4.61 10.56 6.87
C GLN A 64 -4.74 9.04 7.00
N TYR A 65 -4.47 8.32 5.93
CA TYR A 65 -4.42 6.86 5.91
C TYR A 65 -3.42 6.30 6.94
N TYR A 66 -2.18 6.81 6.96
CA TYR A 66 -1.17 6.31 7.89
C TYR A 66 -1.53 6.56 9.36
N ASN A 67 -2.22 7.66 9.65
CA ASN A 67 -2.73 7.93 10.99
C ASN A 67 -3.87 6.96 11.38
N GLN A 68 -4.77 6.65 10.46
CA GLN A 68 -5.80 5.61 10.64
C GLN A 68 -5.16 4.22 10.84
N LEU A 69 -4.10 3.92 10.10
CA LEU A 69 -3.40 2.65 10.22
C LEU A 69 -2.81 2.44 11.62
N LYS A 70 -2.25 3.49 12.23
CA LYS A 70 -1.70 3.44 13.59
C LYS A 70 -2.74 3.12 14.67
N THR A 71 -3.98 3.59 14.49
CA THR A 71 -5.06 3.36 15.46
C THR A 71 -5.82 2.07 15.20
N ARG A 72 -5.64 1.43 14.03
CA ARG A 72 -6.31 0.19 13.70
C ARG A 72 -5.85 -0.97 14.58
N GLY A 73 -6.81 -1.74 15.06
CA GLY A 73 -6.55 -3.02 15.71
C GLY A 73 -5.94 -4.06 14.78
N ASN A 74 -5.18 -4.97 15.38
CA ASN A 74 -4.68 -6.18 14.76
C ASN A 74 -5.85 -7.18 14.61
N LEU A 75 -6.24 -7.42 13.36
CA LEU A 75 -7.37 -8.29 13.02
C LEU A 75 -7.17 -9.77 13.39
N ARG A 76 -5.93 -10.20 13.68
CA ARG A 76 -5.60 -11.63 13.93
C ARG A 76 -5.37 -11.97 15.39
N ARG A 77 -4.74 -11.06 16.16
CA ARG A 77 -4.30 -11.34 17.54
C ARG A 77 -4.92 -10.42 18.59
N GLY A 78 -5.75 -9.45 18.18
CA GLY A 78 -6.19 -8.37 19.06
C GLY A 78 -5.05 -7.40 19.39
N GLY A 79 -5.38 -6.27 20.02
CA GLY A 79 -4.41 -5.19 20.30
C GLY A 79 -4.02 -4.36 19.06
N GLY A 80 -2.99 -3.53 19.17
CA GLY A 80 -2.52 -2.66 18.09
C GLY A 80 -1.60 -3.36 17.08
N LEU A 81 -1.29 -2.67 15.97
CA LEU A 81 -0.24 -3.10 15.04
C LEU A 81 1.14 -2.91 15.67
N SER A 82 2.08 -3.81 15.35
CA SER A 82 3.45 -3.67 15.82
C SER A 82 4.19 -2.55 15.09
N ASN A 83 5.17 -1.93 15.74
CA ASN A 83 6.02 -0.91 15.12
C ASN A 83 6.73 -1.45 13.86
N SER A 84 7.14 -2.72 13.87
CA SER A 84 7.76 -3.36 12.70
C SER A 84 6.81 -3.40 11.50
N TYR A 85 5.53 -3.70 11.72
CA TYR A 85 4.51 -3.67 10.67
C TYR A 85 4.33 -2.25 10.14
N LEU A 86 4.15 -1.26 11.03
CA LEU A 86 3.99 0.15 10.63
C LEU A 86 5.20 0.65 9.83
N ASN A 87 6.42 0.31 10.25
CA ASN A 87 7.63 0.67 9.54
C ASN A 87 7.72 0.00 8.16
N LYS A 88 7.30 -1.26 8.04
CA LYS A 88 7.24 -1.95 6.74
C LYS A 88 6.24 -1.29 5.81
N HIS A 89 5.11 -0.84 6.35
CA HIS A 89 4.10 -0.08 5.62
C HIS A 89 4.65 1.25 5.14
N LEU A 90 5.34 1.98 6.00
CA LEU A 90 6.00 3.24 5.66
C LEU A 90 7.07 3.06 4.58
N GLN A 91 7.86 1.98 4.66
CA GLN A 91 8.83 1.61 3.62
C GLN A 91 8.13 1.41 2.27
N ALA A 92 6.99 0.69 2.26
CA ALA A 92 6.21 0.48 1.05
C ALA A 92 5.73 1.81 0.46
N LEU A 93 5.20 2.72 1.29
CA LEU A 93 4.74 4.04 0.85
C LEU A 93 5.86 4.87 0.20
N TYR A 94 7.06 4.90 0.80
CA TYR A 94 8.20 5.61 0.22
C TYR A 94 8.63 5.02 -1.13
N LYS A 95 8.74 3.68 -1.20
CA LYS A 95 9.12 3.00 -2.45
C LYS A 95 8.06 3.14 -3.53
N PHE A 96 6.79 3.12 -3.16
CA PHE A 96 5.70 3.36 -4.08
C PHE A 96 5.71 4.80 -4.60
N ALA A 97 5.99 5.80 -3.76
CA ALA A 97 6.17 7.17 -4.20
C ALA A 97 7.37 7.36 -5.14
N GLU A 98 8.43 6.57 -4.96
CA GLU A 98 9.58 6.53 -5.88
C GLU A 98 9.18 5.95 -7.24
N TYR A 99 8.47 4.83 -7.25
CA TYR A 99 7.89 4.23 -8.45
C TYR A 99 7.03 5.22 -9.24
N LEU A 100 6.10 5.92 -8.56
CA LEU A 100 5.22 6.91 -9.20
C LEU A 100 5.95 8.10 -9.81
N ARG A 101 7.18 8.42 -9.34
CA ARG A 101 7.99 9.50 -9.93
C ARG A 101 8.79 9.07 -11.15
N GLN A 102 9.01 7.76 -11.32
CA GLN A 102 9.76 7.19 -12.44
C GLN A 102 8.85 6.70 -13.57
N SER A 103 7.53 6.64 -13.32
CA SER A 103 6.51 6.16 -14.26
C SER A 103 5.87 7.28 -15.07
#